data_AF-A0A7Y4TCT0-F1
#
_entry.id   AF-A0A7Y4TCT0-F1
#
_cell.length_a   1.000
_cell.length_b   1.000
_cell.length_c   1.000
_cell.angle_alpha   90.00
_cell.angle_beta   90.00
_cell.angle_gamma   90.00
#
_symmetry.space_group_name_H-M   'P 1'
#
loop_
_entity.id
_entity.type
_entity.pdbx_description
1 polymer ?
#
loop_
_entity_poly.entity_id
_entity_poly.type
_entity_poly.pdbx_seq_one_letter_code
_entity_poly.pdbx_strand_id
1 'polypeptide(L)'
;MRTRTTLLLACFLFTMSFPAVAGELTTRDGRPVRSVAVISRLGDSILLYNAEPSVPVTVWKGATRPFVIPDFAIDARIENAIATALAPRFTVVRLAPGVVPTTPILDEDDVPGIVAKLPPRPDIDAYIVLCHDESSVEMTAFLTTHGLALYRRWHPFDDVTALFAFYRLMILDARTGETIENRTGGIETSIFEPSTARREIDDNFWPGDEGLPSAQQAPALRDKFYEFVDESIVWTLKRTKLAE
;
A
#
# COMPACT_ATOMS: atom_id res chain seq x y z
N MET A 1 42.24 57.28 20.44
CA MET A 1 43.04 56.05 20.38
C MET A 1 42.23 54.98 19.66
N ARG A 2 42.87 54.31 18.69
CA ARG A 2 42.32 53.26 17.82
C ARG A 2 42.50 51.89 18.49
N THR A 3 41.51 51.00 18.35
CA THR A 3 41.65 49.53 18.36
C THR A 3 40.38 48.95 17.74
N ARG A 4 40.35 48.68 16.43
CA ARG A 4 40.73 47.43 15.73
C ARG A 4 39.85 46.22 16.07
N THR A 5 38.87 46.00 15.18
CA THR A 5 38.64 44.79 14.38
C THR A 5 38.84 43.41 15.04
N THR A 6 37.74 42.69 15.25
CA THR A 6 37.73 41.23 15.11
C THR A 6 36.57 40.84 14.21
N LEU A 7 36.94 40.59 12.95
CA LEU A 7 36.16 39.99 11.88
C LEU A 7 36.20 38.47 12.12
N LEU A 8 35.07 37.79 12.28
CA LEU A 8 35.02 36.33 12.23
C LEU A 8 33.71 35.87 11.58
N LEU A 9 33.80 35.79 10.25
CA LEU A 9 33.39 34.64 9.45
C LEU A 9 32.01 34.05 9.75
N ALA A 10 30.95 34.76 9.32
CA ALA A 10 29.69 34.12 8.98
C ALA A 10 29.91 33.32 7.69
N CYS A 11 30.34 32.05 7.83
CA CYS A 11 30.23 31.06 6.76
C CYS A 11 28.75 30.89 6.44
N PHE A 12 28.26 31.68 5.49
CA PHE A 12 27.04 31.41 4.75
C PHE A 12 27.22 30.06 4.06
N LEU A 13 26.77 28.99 4.72
CA LEU A 13 26.37 27.75 4.07
C LEU A 13 25.17 28.08 3.20
N PHE A 14 25.43 28.68 2.04
CA PHE A 14 24.53 28.61 0.90
C PHE A 14 24.64 27.17 0.39
N THR A 15 24.00 26.23 1.09
CA THR A 15 23.61 24.97 0.47
C THR A 15 22.64 25.38 -0.62
N MET A 16 23.13 25.42 -1.87
CA MET A 16 22.25 25.41 -3.02
C MET A 16 21.47 24.11 -2.93
N SER A 17 20.32 24.19 -2.29
CA SER A 17 19.25 23.21 -2.41
C SER A 17 18.80 23.30 -3.87
N PHE A 18 19.53 22.64 -4.77
CA PHE A 18 18.95 22.27 -6.04
C PHE A 18 17.72 21.46 -5.67
N PRO A 19 16.50 21.88 -6.07
CA PRO A 19 15.36 21.00 -5.94
C PRO A 19 15.77 19.73 -6.68
N ALA A 20 15.88 18.62 -5.95
CA ALA A 20 16.08 17.33 -6.56
C ALA A 20 14.88 17.16 -7.50
N VAL A 21 15.10 17.35 -8.80
CA VAL A 21 14.06 17.14 -9.80
C VAL A 21 13.68 15.68 -9.62
N ALA A 22 12.48 15.44 -9.06
CA ALA A 22 11.95 14.10 -8.95
C ALA A 22 12.04 13.47 -10.34
N GLY A 23 12.68 12.31 -10.45
CA GLY A 23 12.89 11.65 -11.74
C GLY A 23 11.56 11.55 -12.49
N GLU A 24 11.54 11.99 -13.74
CA GLU A 24 10.36 11.90 -14.59
C GLU A 24 10.07 10.41 -14.87
N LEU A 25 8.86 9.96 -14.56
CA LEU A 25 8.45 8.59 -14.88
C LEU A 25 8.39 8.44 -16.40
N THR A 26 9.08 7.44 -16.93
CA THR A 26 9.15 7.18 -18.37
C THR A 26 8.61 5.80 -18.69
N THR A 27 7.92 5.68 -19.83
CA THR A 27 7.48 4.43 -20.43
C THR A 27 8.69 3.60 -20.86
N ARG A 28 8.48 2.33 -21.23
CA ARG A 28 9.59 1.44 -21.65
C ARG A 28 10.28 1.93 -22.93
N ASP A 29 9.56 2.62 -23.78
CA ASP A 29 10.10 3.28 -24.99
C ASP A 29 10.68 4.69 -24.73
N GLY A 30 10.81 5.10 -23.46
CA GLY A 30 11.49 6.33 -23.05
C GLY A 30 10.66 7.61 -23.17
N ARG A 31 9.34 7.51 -23.38
CA ARG A 31 8.45 8.67 -23.41
C ARG A 31 8.04 9.05 -21.98
N PRO A 32 7.84 10.34 -21.68
CA PRO A 32 7.28 10.76 -20.40
C PRO A 32 5.86 10.22 -20.20
N VAL A 33 5.59 9.68 -19.00
CA VAL A 33 4.22 9.32 -18.58
C VAL A 33 3.47 10.59 -18.18
N ARG A 34 2.34 10.87 -18.85
CA ARG A 34 1.49 12.03 -18.55
C ARG A 34 0.09 11.64 -18.10
N SER A 35 -0.38 10.50 -18.58
CA SER A 35 -1.71 9.98 -18.32
C SER A 35 -1.63 8.59 -17.71
N VAL A 36 -2.37 8.38 -16.63
CA VAL A 36 -2.38 7.11 -15.90
C VAL A 36 -3.79 6.64 -15.62
N ALA A 37 -4.00 5.33 -15.65
CA ALA A 37 -5.21 4.71 -15.12
C ALA A 37 -4.89 3.90 -13.88
N VAL A 38 -5.80 3.90 -12.91
CA VAL A 38 -5.63 3.18 -11.64
C VAL A 38 -6.54 1.96 -11.64
N ILE A 39 -6.00 0.83 -11.18
CA ILE A 39 -6.71 -0.44 -11.00
C ILE A 39 -6.43 -0.94 -9.58
N SER A 40 -7.47 -1.27 -8.81
CA SER A 40 -7.31 -1.93 -7.50
C SER A 40 -8.17 -3.19 -7.42
N ARG A 41 -7.59 -4.26 -6.85
CA ARG A 41 -8.28 -5.53 -6.53
C ARG A 41 -7.86 -6.06 -5.16
N LEU A 42 -7.49 -5.17 -4.25
CA LEU A 42 -7.14 -5.53 -2.88
C LEU A 42 -8.35 -6.06 -2.10
N GLY A 43 -9.53 -5.49 -2.38
CA GLY A 43 -10.75 -5.77 -1.64
C GLY A 43 -11.30 -7.18 -1.77
N ASP A 44 -10.84 -7.94 -2.76
CA ASP A 44 -11.33 -9.28 -2.96
C ASP A 44 -10.80 -10.30 -1.93
N SER A 45 -9.69 -9.99 -1.25
CA SER A 45 -9.10 -10.86 -0.25
C SER A 45 -8.49 -10.04 0.89
N ILE A 46 -9.17 -9.98 2.02
CA ILE A 46 -8.57 -9.52 3.27
C ILE A 46 -8.41 -10.77 4.13
N LEU A 47 -7.22 -11.01 4.66
CA LEU A 47 -6.97 -12.20 5.45
C LEU A 47 -7.24 -11.89 6.91
N LEU A 48 -8.15 -12.65 7.52
CA LEU A 48 -8.23 -12.69 8.97
C LEU A 48 -7.33 -13.81 9.46
N TYR A 49 -6.46 -13.43 10.37
CA TYR A 49 -5.59 -14.34 11.08
C TYR A 49 -6.04 -14.42 12.52
N ASN A 50 -6.27 -15.65 12.97
CA ASN A 50 -6.42 -15.95 14.38
C ASN A 50 -5.30 -16.93 14.75
N ALA A 51 -4.43 -16.54 15.67
CA ALA A 51 -3.40 -17.42 16.19
C ALA A 51 -3.52 -17.58 17.70
N GLU A 52 -3.45 -18.84 18.11
CA GLU A 52 -3.31 -19.23 19.50
C GLU A 52 -1.99 -18.69 20.07
N PRO A 53 -1.96 -18.27 21.35
CA PRO A 53 -0.77 -17.75 21.98
C PRO A 53 0.31 -18.83 22.08
N SER A 54 1.38 -18.71 21.30
CA SER A 54 2.59 -19.52 21.48
C SER A 54 3.74 -18.65 22.00
N VAL A 55 4.24 -18.97 23.19
CA VAL A 55 5.48 -18.41 23.73
C VAL A 55 6.67 -19.13 23.05
N PRO A 56 7.69 -18.43 22.50
CA PRO A 56 7.89 -16.98 22.41
C PRO A 56 7.62 -16.43 21.00
N VAL A 57 6.67 -15.48 20.86
CA VAL A 57 6.42 -14.35 19.89
C VAL A 57 6.98 -14.41 18.44
N THR A 58 7.59 -15.51 18.01
CA THR A 58 8.43 -15.61 16.81
C THR A 58 7.88 -16.59 15.79
N VAL A 59 6.97 -17.49 16.19
CA VAL A 59 6.35 -18.48 15.31
C VAL A 59 4.89 -18.61 15.69
N TRP A 60 4.01 -17.86 15.01
CA TRP A 60 2.58 -18.01 15.21
C TRP A 60 2.12 -19.21 14.38
N LYS A 61 1.81 -20.34 15.05
CA LYS A 61 1.09 -21.46 14.44
C LYS A 61 -0.40 -21.13 14.45
N GLY A 62 -0.81 -20.16 13.64
CA GLY A 62 -2.21 -19.81 13.43
C GLY A 62 -2.78 -20.43 12.17
N ALA A 63 -4.09 -20.68 12.17
CA ALA A 63 -4.81 -20.96 10.94
C ALA A 63 -5.16 -19.62 10.27
N THR A 64 -4.66 -19.39 9.07
CA THR A 64 -5.22 -18.34 8.20
C THR A 64 -6.62 -18.76 7.77
N ARG A 65 -7.59 -17.85 7.84
CA ARG A 65 -8.89 -18.05 7.19
C ARG A 65 -9.13 -16.85 6.28
N PRO A 66 -9.45 -17.08 4.98
CA PRO A 66 -9.88 -15.99 4.13
C PRO A 66 -11.05 -15.28 4.80
N PHE A 67 -10.93 -13.98 5.02
CA PHE A 67 -12.02 -13.17 5.53
C PHE A 67 -12.52 -12.31 4.39
N VAL A 68 -13.39 -12.94 3.61
CA VAL A 68 -14.13 -12.22 2.59
C VAL A 68 -15.05 -11.26 3.34
N ILE A 69 -14.75 -9.97 3.28
CA ILE A 69 -15.63 -8.95 3.84
C ILE A 69 -16.50 -8.42 2.70
N PRO A 70 -17.78 -8.82 2.63
CA PRO A 70 -18.68 -8.25 1.64
C PRO A 70 -18.81 -6.74 1.89
N ASP A 71 -18.97 -5.98 0.81
CA ASP A 71 -19.46 -4.59 0.83
C ASP A 71 -18.54 -3.53 1.44
N PHE A 72 -17.24 -3.81 1.58
CA PHE A 72 -16.29 -2.76 1.91
C PHE A 72 -16.20 -1.74 0.76
N ALA A 73 -16.21 -2.17 -0.51
CA ALA A 73 -15.95 -1.29 -1.65
C ALA A 73 -14.60 -0.56 -1.52
N ILE A 74 -13.63 -1.23 -0.90
CA ILE A 74 -12.31 -0.69 -0.60
C ILE A 74 -11.55 -0.33 -1.89
N ASP A 75 -11.70 -1.10 -2.98
CA ASP A 75 -11.01 -0.81 -4.23
C ASP A 75 -11.39 0.56 -4.81
N ALA A 76 -12.68 0.91 -4.77
CA ALA A 76 -13.13 2.24 -5.19
C ALA A 76 -12.51 3.35 -4.33
N ARG A 77 -12.34 3.10 -3.02
CA ARG A 77 -11.65 4.04 -2.11
C ARG A 77 -10.17 4.16 -2.46
N ILE A 78 -9.48 3.03 -2.64
CA ILE A 78 -8.05 2.96 -3.00
C ILE A 78 -7.81 3.70 -4.32
N GLU A 79 -8.62 3.41 -5.34
CA GLU A 79 -8.54 4.09 -6.64
C GLU A 79 -8.74 5.60 -6.50
N ASN A 80 -9.67 6.04 -5.66
CA ASN A 80 -9.88 7.46 -5.37
C ASN A 80 -8.70 8.10 -4.64
N ALA A 81 -8.14 7.42 -3.65
CA ALA A 81 -6.99 7.90 -2.88
C ALA A 81 -5.75 8.04 -3.78
N ILE A 82 -5.44 7.01 -4.57
CA ILE A 82 -4.35 7.03 -5.55
C ILE A 82 -4.59 8.13 -6.59
N ALA A 83 -5.79 8.18 -7.19
CA ALA A 83 -6.11 9.20 -8.18
C ALA A 83 -5.92 10.63 -7.64
N THR A 84 -6.36 10.88 -6.41
CA THR A 84 -6.22 12.19 -5.76
C THR A 84 -4.75 12.54 -5.53
N ALA A 85 -3.95 11.57 -5.06
CA ALA A 85 -2.51 11.76 -4.83
C ALA A 85 -1.71 11.97 -6.12
N LEU A 86 -2.14 11.38 -7.24
CA LEU A 86 -1.48 11.47 -8.54
C LEU A 86 -1.91 12.70 -9.37
N ALA A 87 -3.12 13.23 -9.14
CA ALA A 87 -3.70 14.33 -9.91
C ALA A 87 -2.81 15.58 -10.06
N PRO A 88 -1.96 15.97 -9.08
CA PRO A 88 -1.05 17.11 -9.25
C PRO A 88 0.02 16.90 -10.33
N ARG A 89 0.35 15.64 -10.67
CA ARG A 89 1.46 15.28 -11.57
C ARG A 89 1.03 14.58 -12.85
N PHE A 90 -0.12 13.91 -12.82
CA PHE A 90 -0.61 13.10 -13.94
C PHE A 90 -2.08 13.40 -14.23
N THR A 91 -2.46 13.26 -15.50
CA THR A 91 -3.86 13.15 -15.88
C THR A 91 -4.36 11.77 -15.50
N VAL A 92 -5.23 11.69 -14.49
CA VAL A 92 -5.79 10.40 -14.06
C VAL A 92 -7.05 10.07 -14.85
N VAL A 93 -6.98 8.97 -15.59
CA VAL A 93 -8.05 8.46 -16.44
C VAL A 93 -8.83 7.38 -15.68
N ARG A 94 -10.13 7.59 -15.52
CA ARG A 94 -11.02 6.59 -14.89
C ARG A 94 -11.39 5.51 -15.90
N LEU A 95 -11.22 4.26 -15.49
CA LEU A 95 -11.69 3.11 -16.26
C LEU A 95 -13.18 2.89 -15.99
N ALA A 96 -13.92 2.50 -17.02
CA ALA A 96 -15.30 2.08 -16.82
C ALA A 96 -15.33 0.74 -16.05
N PRO A 97 -16.38 0.47 -15.24
CA PRO A 97 -16.57 -0.83 -14.63
C PRO A 97 -16.52 -1.96 -15.68
N GLY A 98 -15.83 -3.06 -15.35
CA GLY A 98 -15.76 -4.25 -16.21
C GLY A 98 -14.73 -4.22 -17.34
N VAL A 99 -13.91 -3.17 -17.45
CA VAL A 99 -12.80 -3.12 -18.41
C VAL A 99 -11.66 -4.08 -18.03
N VAL A 100 -11.39 -4.20 -16.73
CA VAL A 100 -10.40 -5.14 -16.18
C VAL A 100 -11.08 -6.47 -15.91
N PRO A 101 -10.44 -7.62 -16.22
CA PRO A 101 -10.97 -8.94 -15.91
C PRO A 101 -11.46 -9.03 -14.46
N THR A 102 -12.60 -9.67 -14.25
CA THR A 102 -13.20 -9.85 -12.92
C THR A 102 -12.58 -11.01 -12.15
N THR A 103 -11.33 -11.37 -12.44
CA THR A 103 -10.63 -12.45 -11.73
C THR A 103 -10.65 -12.14 -10.24
N PRO A 104 -11.17 -13.07 -9.41
CA PRO A 104 -11.50 -12.79 -8.02
C PRO A 104 -10.26 -12.48 -7.17
N ILE A 105 -9.05 -12.76 -7.64
CA ILE A 105 -7.83 -12.24 -7.06
C ILE A 105 -6.97 -11.77 -8.23
N LEU A 106 -6.30 -10.64 -8.04
CA LEU A 106 -5.32 -10.13 -8.98
C LEU A 106 -3.94 -10.30 -8.33
N ASP A 107 -3.21 -11.30 -8.80
CA ASP A 107 -1.88 -11.66 -8.29
C ASP A 107 -0.78 -10.99 -9.12
N GLU A 108 0.35 -10.65 -8.48
CA GLU A 108 1.45 -9.93 -9.13
C GLU A 108 1.90 -10.58 -10.44
N ASP A 109 1.99 -11.91 -10.48
CA ASP A 109 2.47 -12.66 -11.64
C ASP A 109 1.52 -12.56 -12.84
N ASP A 110 0.22 -12.38 -12.60
CA ASP A 110 -0.81 -12.28 -13.63
C ASP A 110 -1.00 -10.85 -14.15
N VAL A 111 -0.67 -9.83 -13.34
CA VAL A 111 -0.92 -8.41 -13.66
C VAL A 111 -0.35 -7.99 -15.01
N PRO A 112 0.94 -8.24 -15.35
CA PRO A 112 1.48 -7.87 -16.66
C PRO A 112 0.70 -8.47 -17.82
N GLY A 113 0.35 -9.76 -17.71
CA GLY A 113 -0.41 -10.48 -18.72
C GLY A 113 -1.85 -9.96 -18.88
N ILE A 114 -2.48 -9.53 -17.79
CA ILE A 114 -3.81 -8.92 -17.82
C ILE A 114 -3.77 -7.54 -18.48
N VAL A 115 -2.83 -6.69 -18.07
CA VAL A 115 -2.67 -5.34 -18.63
C VAL A 115 -2.35 -5.39 -20.12
N ALA A 116 -1.46 -6.29 -20.55
CA ALA A 116 -1.10 -6.49 -21.96
C ALA A 116 -2.31 -6.89 -22.84
N LYS A 117 -3.34 -7.51 -22.25
CA LYS A 117 -4.56 -7.95 -22.95
C LYS A 117 -5.67 -6.91 -22.94
N LEU A 118 -5.52 -5.80 -22.20
CA LEU A 118 -6.50 -4.73 -22.22
C LEU A 118 -6.58 -4.10 -23.62
N PRO A 119 -7.76 -3.65 -24.07
CA PRO A 119 -7.88 -2.95 -25.34
C PRO A 119 -6.90 -1.76 -25.40
N PRO A 120 -6.19 -1.55 -26.52
CA PRO A 120 -5.30 -0.41 -26.66
C PRO A 120 -6.03 0.90 -26.39
N ARG A 121 -5.46 1.72 -25.50
CA ARG A 121 -6.02 3.02 -25.12
C ARG A 121 -5.00 4.12 -25.38
N PRO A 122 -5.24 4.99 -26.39
CA PRO A 122 -4.28 6.03 -26.76
C PRO A 122 -4.21 7.17 -25.74
N ASP A 123 -5.13 7.20 -24.78
CA ASP A 123 -5.26 8.22 -23.76
C ASP A 123 -4.69 7.81 -22.39
N ILE A 124 -4.01 6.66 -22.32
CA ILE A 124 -3.33 6.16 -21.12
C ILE A 124 -1.88 5.80 -21.50
N ASP A 125 -0.91 6.37 -20.79
CA ASP A 125 0.51 6.04 -20.97
C ASP A 125 0.95 4.87 -20.07
N ALA A 126 0.40 4.79 -18.85
CA ALA A 126 0.69 3.73 -17.89
C ALA A 126 -0.50 3.33 -17.03
N TYR A 127 -0.49 2.09 -16.54
CA TYR A 127 -1.42 1.60 -15.52
C TYR A 127 -0.72 1.57 -14.16
N ILE A 128 -1.36 2.11 -13.14
CA ILE A 128 -1.00 1.96 -11.73
C ILE A 128 -1.91 0.90 -11.15
N VAL A 129 -1.35 -0.28 -10.89
CA VAL A 129 -2.11 -1.45 -10.44
C VAL A 129 -1.76 -1.77 -9.00
N LEU A 130 -2.76 -1.89 -8.15
CA LEU A 130 -2.63 -2.39 -6.79
C LEU A 130 -3.22 -3.79 -6.72
N CYS A 131 -2.36 -4.76 -6.43
CA CYS A 131 -2.62 -6.20 -6.52
C CYS A 131 -2.15 -6.92 -5.25
N HIS A 132 -2.54 -8.18 -5.08
CA HIS A 132 -2.11 -9.01 -3.96
C HIS A 132 -0.63 -9.38 -4.07
N ASP A 133 0.08 -9.35 -2.95
CA ASP A 133 1.47 -9.80 -2.85
C ASP A 133 1.54 -11.22 -2.27
N GLU A 134 1.56 -12.22 -3.16
CA GLU A 134 1.58 -13.64 -2.77
C GLU A 134 2.83 -14.02 -1.96
N SER A 135 3.97 -13.42 -2.28
CA SER A 135 5.25 -13.72 -1.62
C SER A 135 5.28 -13.36 -0.14
N SER A 136 4.33 -12.52 0.29
CA SER A 136 4.21 -12.01 1.65
C SER A 136 3.37 -12.90 2.57
N VAL A 137 2.60 -13.83 2.00
CA VAL A 137 1.69 -14.73 2.74
C VAL A 137 2.42 -15.91 3.40
N GLU A 138 3.57 -16.32 2.85
CA GLU A 138 4.33 -17.51 3.33
C GLU A 138 5.08 -17.32 4.65
N MET A 139 5.04 -16.13 5.24
CA MET A 139 5.86 -15.86 6.40
C MET A 139 5.25 -16.34 7.72
N THR A 140 5.93 -17.32 8.33
CA THR A 140 5.65 -17.88 9.67
C THR A 140 5.88 -16.93 10.85
N ALA A 141 6.40 -15.72 10.61
CA ALA A 141 6.68 -14.74 11.64
C ALA A 141 6.08 -13.39 11.25
N PHE A 142 5.29 -12.81 12.15
CA PHE A 142 4.72 -11.46 12.02
C PHE A 142 5.79 -10.38 11.72
N LEU A 143 7.07 -10.67 11.99
CA LEU A 143 8.21 -9.75 12.00
C LEU A 143 8.64 -9.15 10.65
N THR A 144 8.26 -9.74 9.50
CA THR A 144 8.73 -9.25 8.18
C THR A 144 7.61 -8.86 7.20
N THR A 145 6.40 -8.56 7.71
CA THR A 145 5.18 -8.60 6.88
C THR A 145 5.13 -7.43 5.89
N HIS A 146 5.05 -7.78 4.62
CA HIS A 146 5.03 -6.86 3.49
C HIS A 146 3.59 -6.43 3.19
N GLY A 147 3.08 -5.46 3.95
CA GLY A 147 1.70 -4.99 3.81
C GLY A 147 1.16 -4.31 5.07
N LEU A 148 -0.15 -4.39 5.25
CA LEU A 148 -0.89 -3.80 6.36
C LEU A 148 -1.34 -4.87 7.35
N ALA A 149 -1.09 -4.63 8.63
CA ALA A 149 -1.61 -5.45 9.73
C ALA A 149 -2.36 -4.59 10.74
N LEU A 150 -3.69 -4.74 10.82
CA LEU A 150 -4.45 -4.29 11.98
C LEU A 150 -4.56 -5.44 12.96
N TYR A 151 -4.10 -5.27 14.19
CA TYR A 151 -4.16 -6.35 15.18
C TYR A 151 -4.85 -5.90 16.45
N ARG A 152 -5.48 -6.88 17.10
CA ARG A 152 -6.08 -6.74 18.42
C ARG A 152 -4.99 -6.47 19.44
N ARG A 153 -5.26 -5.50 20.32
CA ARG A 153 -4.42 -5.21 21.47
C ARG A 153 -3.97 -6.50 22.14
N TRP A 154 -2.66 -6.66 22.24
CA TRP A 154 -2.09 -7.86 22.80
C TRP A 154 -2.34 -7.90 24.30
N HIS A 155 -2.94 -9.00 24.77
CA HIS A 155 -2.95 -9.37 26.18
C HIS A 155 -2.12 -10.63 26.38
N PRO A 156 -1.34 -10.72 27.48
CA PRO A 156 -0.64 -11.96 27.81
C PRO A 156 -1.63 -13.12 27.89
N PHE A 157 -1.34 -14.21 27.18
CA PHE A 157 -2.14 -15.44 27.13
C PHE A 157 -3.46 -15.39 26.35
N ASP A 158 -3.75 -14.30 25.63
CA ASP A 158 -4.89 -14.22 24.71
C ASP A 158 -4.49 -14.56 23.28
N ASP A 159 -5.47 -14.99 22.49
CA ASP A 159 -5.35 -15.16 21.04
C ASP A 159 -5.04 -13.81 20.37
N VAL A 160 -4.17 -13.85 19.35
CA VAL A 160 -3.93 -12.69 18.50
C VAL A 160 -4.82 -12.78 17.28
N THR A 161 -5.73 -11.82 17.19
CA THR A 161 -6.55 -11.59 16.00
C THR A 161 -5.95 -10.44 15.19
N ALA A 162 -5.75 -10.64 13.90
CA ALA A 162 -5.25 -9.61 13.00
C ALA A 162 -5.91 -9.67 11.62
N LEU A 163 -6.13 -8.51 11.02
CA LEU A 163 -6.48 -8.33 9.62
C LEU A 163 -5.23 -7.97 8.84
N PHE A 164 -4.96 -8.75 7.81
CA PHE A 164 -3.84 -8.53 6.90
C PHE A 164 -4.32 -8.16 5.50
N ALA A 165 -3.65 -7.17 4.92
CA ALA A 165 -3.68 -6.89 3.49
C ALA A 165 -2.25 -6.75 2.97
N PHE A 166 -1.80 -7.79 2.27
CA PHE A 166 -0.52 -7.77 1.57
C PHE A 166 -0.75 -7.30 0.16
N TYR A 167 -0.03 -6.27 -0.25
CA TYR A 167 -0.24 -5.68 -1.55
C TYR A 167 1.03 -5.17 -2.19
N ARG A 168 1.00 -5.11 -3.51
CA ARG A 168 2.04 -4.53 -4.34
C ARG A 168 1.45 -3.48 -5.26
N LEU A 169 2.14 -2.37 -5.37
CA LEU A 169 1.90 -1.34 -6.38
C LEU A 169 2.82 -1.61 -7.57
N MET A 170 2.23 -1.79 -8.74
CA MET A 170 2.92 -1.97 -10.00
C MET A 170 2.59 -0.83 -10.95
N ILE A 171 3.60 -0.36 -11.68
CA ILE A 171 3.47 0.59 -12.76
C ILE A 171 3.74 -0.19 -14.04
N LEU A 172 2.79 -0.21 -14.96
CA LEU A 172 2.92 -0.95 -16.21
C LEU A 172 2.74 -0.03 -17.41
N ASP A 173 3.53 -0.26 -18.45
CA ASP A 173 3.37 0.43 -19.73
C ASP A 173 2.04 0.03 -20.37
N ALA A 174 1.19 1.00 -20.72
CA ALA A 174 -0.14 0.72 -21.22
C ALA A 174 -0.16 0.09 -22.63
N ARG A 175 0.94 0.16 -23.38
CA ARG A 175 1.05 -0.36 -24.74
C ARG A 175 1.63 -1.77 -24.78
N THR A 176 2.62 -2.04 -23.93
CA THR A 176 3.32 -3.34 -23.92
C THR A 176 2.83 -4.26 -22.80
N GLY A 177 2.24 -3.70 -21.74
CA GLY A 177 1.91 -4.42 -20.51
C GLY A 177 3.15 -4.80 -19.68
N GLU A 178 4.33 -4.30 -20.04
CA GLU A 178 5.55 -4.56 -19.27
C GLU A 178 5.61 -3.69 -18.03
N THR A 179 6.08 -4.25 -16.92
CA THR A 179 6.34 -3.52 -15.67
C THR A 179 7.41 -2.47 -15.89
N ILE A 180 7.14 -1.21 -15.56
CA ILE A 180 8.08 -0.09 -15.50
C ILE A 180 8.78 -0.07 -14.13
N GLU A 181 7.99 -0.13 -13.06
CA GLU A 181 8.45 -0.16 -11.67
C GLU A 181 7.44 -0.93 -10.82
N ASN A 182 7.88 -1.56 -9.73
CA ASN A 182 7.01 -2.12 -8.70
C ASN A 182 7.54 -1.80 -7.30
N ARG A 183 6.63 -1.76 -6.32
CA ARG A 183 6.94 -1.63 -4.90
C ARG A 183 5.91 -2.36 -4.06
N THR A 184 6.40 -3.08 -3.09
CA THR A 184 5.58 -3.62 -1.99
C THR A 184 4.99 -2.48 -1.16
N GLY A 185 3.75 -2.67 -0.72
CA GLY A 185 3.05 -1.75 0.18
C GLY A 185 3.70 -1.65 1.56
N GLY A 186 3.59 -0.48 2.18
CA GLY A 186 4.08 -0.26 3.55
C GLY A 186 3.71 1.10 4.12
N ILE A 187 4.25 1.41 5.31
CA ILE A 187 4.22 2.71 5.99
C ILE A 187 5.63 2.95 6.54
N GLU A 188 5.97 4.21 6.80
CA GLU A 188 7.21 4.58 7.47
C GLU A 188 7.24 3.97 8.87
N THR A 189 8.00 2.89 9.03
CA THR A 189 8.48 2.48 10.34
C THR A 189 9.87 3.07 10.56
N SER A 190 10.20 3.34 11.82
CA SER A 190 11.50 3.81 12.28
C SER A 190 12.67 3.24 11.46
N ILE A 191 13.73 4.02 11.22
CA ILE A 191 14.96 3.56 10.55
C ILE A 191 15.60 2.32 11.22
N PHE A 192 15.19 2.00 12.45
CA PHE A 192 15.64 0.85 13.23
C PHE A 192 14.67 -0.33 13.28
N GLU A 193 13.45 -0.20 12.73
CA GLU A 193 12.45 -1.27 12.72
C GLU A 193 12.12 -1.67 11.27
N PRO A 194 12.55 -2.86 10.82
CA PRO A 194 12.24 -3.32 9.49
C PRO A 194 10.73 -3.47 9.31
N SER A 195 10.22 -2.63 8.42
CA SER A 195 9.04 -2.79 7.57
C SER A 195 7.90 -3.61 8.16
N THR A 196 7.05 -2.97 8.95
CA THR A 196 5.67 -3.44 9.03
C THR A 196 4.75 -2.28 9.36
N ALA A 197 3.86 -1.93 8.44
CA ALA A 197 2.73 -1.09 8.78
C ALA A 197 1.83 -1.90 9.72
N ARG A 198 2.03 -1.76 11.03
CA ARG A 198 1.18 -2.37 12.05
C ARG A 198 0.46 -1.30 12.85
N ARG A 199 -0.82 -1.53 13.11
CA ARG A 199 -1.59 -0.69 14.01
C ARG A 199 -2.39 -1.55 14.96
N GLU A 200 -2.14 -1.34 16.23
CA GLU A 200 -2.97 -1.87 17.31
C GLU A 200 -4.30 -1.11 17.32
N ILE A 201 -5.40 -1.84 17.48
CA ILE A 201 -6.73 -1.24 17.71
C ILE A 201 -7.38 -1.88 18.94
N ASP A 202 -8.21 -1.10 19.63
CA ASP A 202 -8.85 -1.52 20.87
C ASP A 202 -9.72 -2.78 20.70
N ASP A 203 -9.84 -3.55 21.79
CA ASP A 203 -10.61 -4.80 21.84
C ASP A 203 -12.07 -4.63 21.41
N ASN A 204 -12.68 -3.45 21.65
CA ASN A 204 -14.07 -3.18 21.32
C ASN A 204 -14.38 -3.25 19.81
N PHE A 205 -13.35 -3.12 18.95
CA PHE A 205 -13.47 -3.24 17.50
C PHE A 205 -13.42 -4.69 17.00
N TRP A 206 -12.96 -5.62 17.85
CA TRP A 206 -12.82 -7.03 17.51
C TRP A 206 -14.03 -7.83 18.00
N PRO A 207 -14.44 -8.87 17.26
CA PRO A 207 -15.37 -9.84 17.81
C PRO A 207 -14.82 -10.52 19.06
N GLY A 208 -15.72 -11.00 19.91
CA GLY A 208 -15.36 -11.98 20.94
C GLY A 208 -14.92 -13.33 20.33
N ASP A 209 -14.90 -14.37 21.16
CA ASP A 209 -14.30 -15.70 20.92
C ASP A 209 -14.66 -16.41 19.59
N GLU A 210 -15.68 -15.97 18.85
CA GLU A 210 -16.10 -16.56 17.56
C GLU A 210 -15.30 -16.07 16.34
N GLY A 211 -14.44 -15.07 16.50
CA GLY A 211 -13.45 -14.71 15.48
C GLY A 211 -14.00 -14.06 14.21
N LEU A 212 -15.25 -13.57 14.15
CA LEU A 212 -15.75 -12.74 13.03
C LEU A 212 -16.51 -11.51 13.57
N PRO A 213 -16.20 -10.27 13.14
CA PRO A 213 -16.84 -9.06 13.66
C PRO A 213 -18.35 -9.12 13.48
N SER A 214 -19.10 -8.76 14.52
CA SER A 214 -20.56 -8.63 14.41
C SER A 214 -20.93 -7.57 13.37
N ALA A 215 -22.17 -7.60 12.87
CA ALA A 215 -22.68 -6.61 11.93
C ALA A 215 -22.57 -5.15 12.44
N GLN A 216 -22.50 -4.95 13.76
CA GLN A 216 -22.31 -3.63 14.38
C GLN A 216 -20.84 -3.22 14.47
N GLN A 217 -19.92 -4.19 14.59
CA GLN A 217 -18.47 -3.95 14.68
C GLN A 217 -17.82 -3.82 13.31
N ALA A 218 -18.33 -4.52 12.29
CA ALA A 218 -17.77 -4.53 10.95
C ALA A 218 -17.60 -3.12 10.34
N PRO A 219 -18.55 -2.17 10.46
CA PRO A 219 -18.34 -0.80 9.97
C PRO A 219 -17.22 -0.05 10.69
N ALA A 220 -17.09 -0.22 12.00
CA ALA A 220 -16.05 0.46 12.78
C ALA A 220 -14.65 -0.11 12.47
N LEU A 221 -14.56 -1.43 12.32
CA LEU A 221 -13.33 -2.11 11.89
C LEU A 221 -12.95 -1.72 10.46
N ARG A 222 -13.94 -1.64 9.55
CA ARG A 222 -13.76 -1.12 8.18
C ARG A 222 -13.14 0.27 8.19
N ASP A 223 -13.71 1.19 8.95
CA ASP A 223 -13.29 2.58 8.92
C ASP A 223 -11.86 2.72 9.47
N LYS A 224 -11.48 1.91 10.46
CA LYS A 224 -10.09 1.80 10.94
C LYS A 224 -9.14 1.22 9.90
N PHE A 225 -9.59 0.20 9.17
CA PHE A 225 -8.84 -0.37 8.07
C PHE A 225 -8.62 0.64 6.94
N TYR A 226 -9.62 1.46 6.64
CA TYR A 226 -9.54 2.50 5.61
C TYR A 226 -8.60 3.62 5.96
N GLU A 227 -8.65 4.12 7.19
CA GLU A 227 -7.69 5.08 7.70
C GLU A 227 -6.25 4.58 7.48
N PHE A 228 -6.03 3.29 7.71
CA PHE A 228 -4.72 2.69 7.61
C PHE A 228 -4.26 2.43 6.16
N VAL A 229 -5.19 2.00 5.32
CA VAL A 229 -4.97 1.79 3.89
C VAL A 229 -4.62 3.10 3.19
N ASP A 230 -5.33 4.19 3.49
CA ASP A 230 -5.06 5.50 2.91
C ASP A 230 -3.64 5.98 3.25
N GLU A 231 -3.23 5.85 4.51
CA GLU A 231 -1.88 6.22 4.96
C GLU A 231 -0.80 5.41 4.25
N SER A 232 -1.01 4.09 4.14
CA SER A 232 -0.07 3.19 3.47
C SER A 232 0.06 3.46 1.97
N ILE A 233 -1.05 3.74 1.30
CA ILE A 233 -1.04 4.07 -0.12
C ILE A 233 -0.27 5.38 -0.34
N VAL A 234 -0.58 6.43 0.41
CA VAL A 234 0.11 7.71 0.29
C VAL A 234 1.61 7.54 0.52
N TRP A 235 1.99 6.77 1.55
CA TRP A 235 3.39 6.47 1.82
C TRP A 235 4.07 5.73 0.65
N THR A 236 3.41 4.70 0.11
CA THR A 236 3.92 3.88 -1.00
C THR A 236 4.10 4.73 -2.27
N LEU A 237 3.16 5.64 -2.53
CA LEU A 237 3.23 6.60 -3.65
C LEU A 237 4.37 7.62 -3.49
N LYS A 238 4.67 8.07 -2.27
CA LYS A 238 5.83 8.94 -2.01
C LYS A 238 7.16 8.20 -2.18
N ARG A 239 7.23 6.96 -1.71
CA ARG A 239 8.42 6.08 -1.87
C ARG A 239 8.73 5.74 -3.33
N THR A 240 7.71 5.59 -4.16
CA THR A 240 7.85 5.45 -5.63
C THR A 240 8.13 6.77 -6.33
N LYS A 241 8.20 7.89 -5.60
CA LYS A 241 8.32 9.24 -6.16
C LYS A 241 7.21 9.56 -7.16
N LEU A 242 6.03 8.97 -7.02
CA LEU A 242 4.84 9.29 -7.80
C LEU A 242 4.04 10.45 -7.21
N ALA A 243 4.07 10.61 -5.88
CA ALA A 243 3.45 11.71 -5.15
C ALA A 243 4.48 12.49 -4.32
N GLU A 244 4.16 13.75 -3.99
CA GLU A 244 4.95 14.64 -3.10
C GLU A 244 4.53 14.51 -1.63
#